data_AF-A0A2H0Z8H7-F1
#
_entry.id   AF-A0A2H0Z8H7-F1
#
_cell.length_a   1.000
_cell.length_b   1.000
_cell.length_c   1.000
_cell.angle_alpha   90.00
_cell.angle_beta   90.00
_cell.angle_gamma   90.00
#
_symmetry.space_group_name_H-M   'P 1'
#
loop_
_entity.id
_entity.type
_entity.pdbx_description
1 polymer ?
#
loop_
_entity_poly.entity_id
_entity_poly.type
_entity_poly.pdbx_seq_one_letter_code
_entity_poly.pdbx_strand_id
1 'polypeptide(L)'
;MGGIISLYIALEYPKLFSKAAALSPSLYWANRKLLELSKTKADPRKTLIWLSMGTEEGEKIAERGGATESATDSRELRDILKTKGFEENENLIYYEEPGGRHSEKYWARLMPKVLEFLLTGR
;
A
#
# COMPACT_ATOMS: atom_id res chain seq x y z
N MET A 1 1.31 -4.95 10.86
CA MET A 1 2.14 -6.01 10.22
C MET A 1 1.47 -6.70 9.04
N GLY A 2 0.16 -6.95 9.02
CA GLY A 2 -0.48 -7.67 7.89
C GLY A 2 -0.17 -7.07 6.52
N GLY A 3 -0.25 -5.75 6.36
CA GLY A 3 -0.05 -5.08 5.07
C GLY A 3 1.33 -5.31 4.42
N ILE A 4 2.44 -5.27 5.18
CA ILE A 4 3.77 -5.49 4.61
C ILE A 4 3.97 -6.95 4.18
N ILE A 5 3.43 -7.91 4.94
CA ILE A 5 3.53 -9.34 4.62
C ILE A 5 2.69 -9.65 3.38
N SER A 6 1.47 -9.12 3.29
CA SER A 6 0.60 -9.30 2.12
C SER A 6 1.24 -8.77 0.83
N LEU A 7 1.87 -7.59 0.89
CA LEU A 7 2.61 -7.04 -0.25
C LEU A 7 3.82 -7.91 -0.62
N TYR A 8 4.62 -8.33 0.38
CA TYR A 8 5.78 -9.19 0.13
C TYR A 8 5.40 -10.47 -0.60
N ILE A 9 4.36 -11.16 -0.11
CA ILE A 9 3.89 -12.41 -0.69
C ILE A 9 3.39 -12.20 -2.13
N ALA A 10 2.61 -11.14 -2.38
CA ALA A 10 2.11 -10.86 -3.72
C ALA A 10 3.23 -10.48 -4.71
N LEU A 11 4.28 -9.80 -4.26
CA LEU A 11 5.42 -9.43 -5.09
C LEU A 11 6.34 -10.62 -5.40
N GLU A 12 6.62 -11.50 -4.43
CA GLU A 12 7.50 -12.66 -4.64
C GLU A 12 6.79 -13.84 -5.31
N TYR A 13 5.52 -14.04 -4.98
CA TYR A 13 4.74 -15.20 -5.43
C TYR A 13 3.45 -14.80 -6.17
N PRO A 14 3.51 -13.93 -7.20
CA PRO A 14 2.32 -13.38 -7.85
C PRO A 14 1.46 -14.42 -8.56
N LYS A 15 2.02 -15.61 -8.86
CA LYS A 15 1.27 -16.74 -9.43
C LYS A 15 0.36 -17.44 -8.42
N LEU A 16 0.69 -17.35 -7.13
CA LEU A 16 -0.06 -17.95 -6.03
C LEU A 16 -0.98 -16.90 -5.37
N PHE A 17 -0.46 -15.68 -5.22
CA PHE A 17 -1.17 -14.57 -4.60
C PHE A 17 -1.11 -13.35 -5.53
N SER A 18 -2.13 -13.20 -6.38
CA SER A 18 -2.23 -12.11 -7.34
C SER A 18 -2.93 -10.86 -6.79
N LYS A 19 -3.38 -10.87 -5.53
CA LYS A 19 -4.18 -9.80 -4.95
C LYS A 19 -3.68 -9.48 -3.54
N ALA A 20 -3.45 -8.21 -3.23
CA ALA A 20 -3.01 -7.76 -1.92
C ALA A 20 -3.70 -6.46 -1.49
N ALA A 21 -4.12 -6.41 -0.24
CA ALA A 21 -4.50 -5.17 0.43
C ALA A 21 -3.53 -4.87 1.57
N ALA A 22 -3.01 -3.65 1.57
CA ALA A 22 -2.15 -3.12 2.59
C ALA A 22 -2.76 -1.85 3.17
N LEU A 23 -3.37 -2.01 4.35
CA LEU A 23 -3.85 -0.91 5.17
C LEU A 23 -2.76 -0.58 6.19
N SER A 24 -2.32 0.68 6.21
CA SER A 24 -1.30 1.18 7.12
C SER A 24 -0.01 0.33 7.15
N PRO A 25 0.59 -0.03 5.99
CA PRO A 25 1.77 -0.89 6.00
C PRO A 25 2.97 -0.18 6.63
N SER A 26 3.66 -0.88 7.54
CA SER A 26 4.88 -0.42 8.20
C SER A 26 6.10 -0.50 7.26
N LEU A 27 6.12 0.33 6.22
CA LEU A 27 7.09 0.27 5.13
C LEU A 27 8.53 0.60 5.56
N TYR A 28 8.72 1.27 6.69
CA TYR A 28 10.04 1.50 7.28
C TYR A 28 10.75 0.20 7.68
N TRP A 29 10.01 -0.88 7.92
CA TRP A 29 10.54 -2.12 8.47
C TRP A 29 11.65 -2.71 7.59
N ALA A 30 12.65 -3.30 8.25
CA ALA A 30 13.87 -3.83 7.63
C ALA A 30 14.55 -2.81 6.68
N ASN A 31 14.70 -1.56 7.12
CA ASN A 31 15.34 -0.49 6.34
C ASN A 31 14.68 -0.29 4.96
N ARG A 32 13.34 -0.21 4.93
CA ARG A 32 12.56 0.04 3.71
C ARG A 32 12.74 -1.02 2.60
N LYS A 33 13.08 -2.26 2.96
CA LYS A 33 13.34 -3.34 2.00
C LYS A 33 12.19 -3.63 1.04
N LEU A 34 10.94 -3.43 1.45
CA LEU A 34 9.79 -3.63 0.57
C LEU A 34 9.76 -2.61 -0.60
N LEU A 35 10.22 -1.38 -0.37
CA LEU A 35 10.32 -0.37 -1.45
C LEU A 35 11.32 -0.83 -2.51
N GLU A 36 12.51 -1.29 -2.10
CA GLU A 36 13.53 -1.84 -3.00
C GLU A 36 13.04 -3.09 -3.74
N LEU A 37 12.33 -3.98 -3.04
CA LEU A 37 11.73 -5.15 -3.66
C LEU A 37 10.71 -4.76 -4.73
N SER A 38 9.87 -3.76 -4.46
CA SER A 38 8.83 -3.30 -5.37
C SER A 38 9.42 -2.76 -6.69
N LYS A 39 10.57 -2.09 -6.64
CA LYS A 39 11.28 -1.61 -7.85
C LYS A 39 11.64 -2.76 -8.80
N THR A 40 11.98 -3.93 -8.26
CA THR A 40 12.47 -5.08 -9.04
C THR A 40 11.38 -6.10 -9.36
N LYS A 41 10.46 -6.37 -8.42
CA LYS A 41 9.49 -7.49 -8.51
C LYS A 41 8.07 -7.09 -8.88
N ALA A 42 7.67 -5.84 -8.67
CA ALA A 42 6.29 -5.43 -8.99
C ALA A 42 6.02 -5.60 -10.50
N ASP A 43 4.92 -6.28 -10.84
CA ASP A 43 4.50 -6.55 -12.22
C ASP A 43 2.99 -6.25 -12.35
N PRO A 44 2.61 -5.15 -13.02
CA PRO A 44 1.20 -4.71 -13.11
C PRO A 44 0.29 -5.72 -13.82
N ARG A 45 0.86 -6.67 -14.55
CA ARG A 45 0.11 -7.72 -15.27
C ARG A 45 -0.24 -8.91 -14.38
N LYS A 46 0.35 -9.01 -13.18
CA LYS A 46 0.21 -10.18 -12.32
C LYS A 46 -0.43 -9.88 -10.96
N THR A 47 -0.47 -8.61 -10.55
CA THR A 47 -0.93 -8.25 -9.20
C THR A 47 -1.91 -7.09 -9.20
N LEU A 48 -2.91 -7.21 -8.32
CA LEU A 48 -3.88 -6.19 -7.96
C LEU A 48 -3.57 -5.70 -6.54
N ILE A 49 -3.32 -4.40 -6.36
CA ILE A 49 -2.83 -3.84 -5.09
C ILE A 49 -3.78 -2.75 -4.58
N TRP A 50 -4.32 -2.94 -3.38
CA TRP A 50 -4.88 -1.86 -2.59
C TRP A 50 -3.84 -1.37 -1.59
N LEU A 51 -3.53 -0.07 -1.60
CA LEU A 51 -2.62 0.57 -0.67
C LEU A 51 -3.34 1.74 -0.01
N SER A 52 -3.39 1.75 1.32
CA SER A 52 -3.97 2.88 2.06
C SER A 52 -3.20 3.24 3.31
N MET A 53 -3.27 4.51 3.69
CA MET A 53 -2.53 5.08 4.82
C MET A 53 -3.33 6.22 5.46
N GLY A 54 -3.37 6.32 6.78
CA GLY A 54 -3.91 7.49 7.47
C GLY A 54 -2.94 8.67 7.44
N THR A 55 -3.45 9.89 7.28
CA THR A 55 -2.61 11.09 7.23
C THR A 55 -2.02 11.49 8.59
N GLU A 56 -2.56 10.97 9.70
CA GLU A 56 -2.07 11.19 11.08
C GLU A 56 -1.35 9.95 11.65
N GLU A 57 -0.84 9.07 10.79
CA GLU A 57 -0.13 7.87 11.24
C GLU A 57 1.36 8.13 11.48
N GLY A 58 1.75 8.18 12.76
CA GLY A 58 3.12 8.41 13.20
C GLY A 58 3.26 9.70 13.99
N GLU A 59 4.32 9.80 14.80
CA GLU A 59 4.53 10.93 15.71
C GLU A 59 5.30 12.09 15.06
N LYS A 60 6.05 11.81 14.00
CA LYS A 60 6.90 12.78 13.31
C LYS A 60 6.32 13.14 11.95
N ILE A 61 6.05 14.42 11.77
CA ILE A 61 5.81 15.04 10.47
C ILE A 61 7.18 15.17 9.79
N ALA A 62 7.31 14.62 8.59
CA ALA A 62 8.52 14.77 7.79
C ALA A 62 8.72 16.26 7.47
N GLU A 63 9.96 16.74 7.56
CA GLU A 63 10.32 18.14 7.33
C GLU A 63 9.93 18.63 5.92
N ARG A 64 9.75 17.71 4.96
CA ARG A 64 9.29 17.99 3.60
C ARG A 64 7.84 17.54 3.43
N GLY A 65 6.95 18.49 3.19
CA GLY A 65 5.59 18.22 2.67
C GLY A 65 4.51 17.93 3.71
N GLY A 66 4.78 18.16 5.00
CA GLY A 66 3.73 18.21 6.04
C GLY A 66 3.01 16.88 6.31
N ALA A 67 3.56 15.76 5.85
CA ALA A 67 3.00 14.42 6.05
C ALA A 67 3.88 13.61 6.99
N THR A 68 3.33 12.58 7.63
CA THR A 68 4.10 11.69 8.49
C THR A 68 5.12 10.87 7.68
N GLU A 69 6.14 10.33 8.34
CA GLU A 69 7.10 9.41 7.70
C GLU A 69 6.38 8.20 7.06
N SER A 70 5.37 7.65 7.73
CA SER A 70 4.59 6.52 7.19
C SER A 70 3.78 6.89 5.95
N ALA A 71 3.16 8.08 5.94
CA ALA A 71 2.49 8.60 4.74
C ALA A 71 3.50 8.84 3.61
N THR A 72 4.68 9.36 3.93
CA THR A 72 5.75 9.59 2.96
C THR A 72 6.23 8.27 2.31
N ASP A 73 6.49 7.23 3.11
CA ASP A 73 6.83 5.91 2.60
C ASP A 73 5.72 5.31 1.73
N SER A 74 4.46 5.50 2.13
CA SER A 74 3.29 5.01 1.39
C SER A 74 3.16 5.69 0.02
N ARG A 75 3.37 7.01 -0.03
CA ARG A 75 3.43 7.77 -1.30
C ARG A 75 4.58 7.30 -2.19
N GLU A 76 5.77 7.05 -1.63
CA GLU A 76 6.90 6.53 -2.40
C GLU A 76 6.58 5.15 -2.99
N LEU A 77 5.95 4.25 -2.22
CA LEU A 77 5.52 2.95 -2.75
C LEU A 77 4.54 3.12 -3.91
N ARG A 78 3.52 3.99 -3.77
CA ARG A 78 2.60 4.31 -4.87
C ARG A 78 3.38 4.76 -6.11
N ASP A 79 4.32 5.68 -5.96
CA ASP A 79 5.07 6.24 -7.09
C ASP A 79 5.96 5.19 -7.78
N ILE A 80 6.56 4.28 -6.99
CA ILE A 80 7.27 3.11 -7.51
C ILE A 80 6.30 2.25 -8.32
N LEU A 81 5.14 1.88 -7.78
CA LEU A 81 4.15 1.04 -8.47
C LEU A 81 3.67 1.71 -9.77
N LYS A 82 3.36 3.01 -9.76
CA LYS A 82 2.99 3.76 -10.97
C LYS A 82 4.10 3.75 -12.02
N THR A 83 5.35 3.93 -11.62
CA THR A 83 6.51 3.85 -12.52
C THR A 83 6.66 2.45 -13.14
N LYS A 84 6.19 1.40 -12.45
CA LYS A 84 6.17 0.02 -12.98
C LYS A 84 5.01 -0.25 -13.94
N GLY A 85 4.12 0.72 -14.17
CA GLY A 85 2.97 0.61 -15.06
C GLY A 85 1.69 0.17 -14.37
N PHE A 86 1.58 0.34 -13.05
CA PHE A 86 0.30 0.21 -12.38
C PHE A 86 -0.57 1.45 -12.67
N GLU A 87 -1.84 1.20 -12.94
CA GLU A 87 -2.85 2.18 -13.32
C GLU A 87 -3.90 2.31 -12.21
N GLU A 88 -4.19 3.55 -11.83
CA GLU A 88 -5.13 3.88 -10.77
C GLU A 88 -6.54 3.43 -11.15
N ASN A 89 -7.26 2.80 -10.22
CA ASN A 89 -8.57 2.21 -10.42
C ASN A 89 -8.63 1.00 -11.37
N GLU A 90 -7.50 0.56 -11.93
CA GLU A 90 -7.44 -0.68 -12.70
C GLU A 90 -6.76 -1.80 -11.91
N ASN A 91 -5.47 -1.65 -11.63
CA ASN A 91 -4.66 -2.63 -10.90
C ASN A 91 -4.00 -2.06 -9.62
N LEU A 92 -4.23 -0.78 -9.34
CA LEU A 92 -3.81 -0.10 -8.12
C LEU A 92 -4.93 0.80 -7.60
N ILE A 93 -5.19 0.71 -6.29
CA ILE A 93 -5.88 1.77 -5.54
C ILE A 93 -4.89 2.32 -4.52
N TYR A 94 -4.71 3.64 -4.54
CA TYR A 94 -4.01 4.38 -3.50
C TYR A 94 -4.96 5.34 -2.77
N TYR A 95 -5.09 5.19 -1.45
CA TYR A 95 -5.97 6.03 -0.65
C TYR A 95 -5.33 6.54 0.64
N GLU A 96 -5.27 7.86 0.79
CA GLU A 96 -4.92 8.49 2.07
C GLU A 96 -6.21 8.86 2.83
N GLU A 97 -6.42 8.30 4.01
CA GLU A 97 -7.56 8.62 4.87
C GLU A 97 -7.27 9.90 5.65
N PRO A 98 -7.98 11.02 5.39
CA PRO A 98 -7.77 12.27 6.10
C PRO A 98 -8.12 12.13 7.59
N GLY A 99 -7.18 12.51 8.47
CA GLY A 99 -7.31 12.30 9.91
C GLY A 99 -7.24 10.83 10.34
N GLY A 100 -6.85 9.94 9.41
CA GLY A 100 -6.67 8.52 9.64
C GLY A 100 -5.52 8.25 10.61
N ARG A 101 -5.75 7.34 11.56
CA ARG A 101 -4.76 6.88 12.54
C ARG A 101 -4.59 5.37 12.46
N HIS A 102 -3.52 4.86 13.07
CA HIS A 102 -3.17 3.45 13.09
C HIS A 102 -4.11 2.64 13.99
N SER A 103 -5.32 2.35 13.48
CA SER A 103 -6.40 1.78 14.27
C SER A 103 -7.40 1.01 13.39
N GLU A 104 -7.87 -0.11 13.92
CA GLU A 104 -8.88 -0.98 13.29
C GLU A 104 -10.16 -0.24 12.91
N LYS A 105 -10.53 0.82 13.63
CA LYS A 105 -11.69 1.65 13.32
C LYS A 105 -11.59 2.26 11.91
N TYR A 106 -10.40 2.72 11.52
CA TYR A 106 -10.18 3.30 10.20
C TYR A 106 -10.08 2.21 9.14
N TRP A 107 -9.43 1.08 9.45
CA TRP A 107 -9.33 -0.05 8.53
C TRP A 107 -10.71 -0.66 8.20
N ALA A 108 -11.57 -0.81 9.20
CA ALA A 108 -12.91 -1.36 9.05
C ALA A 108 -13.78 -0.52 8.10
N ARG A 109 -13.61 0.81 8.07
CA ARG A 109 -14.32 1.71 7.16
C ARG A 109 -13.94 1.49 5.69
N LEU A 110 -12.67 1.15 5.44
CA LEU A 110 -12.18 0.89 4.09
C LEU A 110 -12.48 -0.54 3.63
N MET A 111 -12.65 -1.48 4.56
CA MET A 111 -12.77 -2.91 4.27
C MET A 111 -13.82 -3.26 3.20
N PRO A 112 -15.04 -2.68 3.17
CA PRO A 112 -15.99 -2.96 2.09
C PRO A 112 -15.44 -2.61 0.70
N LYS A 113 -14.80 -1.45 0.54
CA LYS A 113 -14.20 -1.01 -0.73
C LYS A 113 -12.98 -1.84 -1.11
N VAL A 114 -12.19 -2.24 -0.12
CA VAL A 114 -11.05 -3.15 -0.31
C VAL A 114 -11.54 -4.47 -0.91
N LEU A 115 -12.56 -5.07 -0.29
CA LEU A 115 -13.11 -6.35 -0.74
C LEU A 115 -13.77 -6.23 -2.11
N GLU A 116 -14.51 -5.15 -2.36
CA GLU A 116 -15.06 -4.85 -3.68
C GLU A 116 -13.94 -4.82 -4.73
N PHE A 117 -12.94 -3.95 -4.54
CA PHE A 117 -11.82 -3.85 -5.47
C PHE A 117 -11.13 -5.19 -5.71
N LEU A 118 -10.80 -5.95 -4.66
CA LEU A 118 -10.08 -7.20 -4.82
C LEU A 118 -10.93 -8.34 -5.42
N LEU A 119 -12.22 -8.41 -5.11
CA LEU A 119 -13.05 -9.56 -5.47
C LEU A 119 -13.91 -9.34 -6.73
N THR A 120 -14.10 -8.08 -7.14
CA THR A 120 -14.80 -7.73 -8.38
C THR A 120 -13.90 -7.08 -9.42
N GLY A 121 -12.72 -6.58 -9.03
CA GLY A 121 -11.65 -6.25 -9.96
C GLY A 121 -11.15 -7.52 -10.66
N ARG A 122 -10.74 -7.36 -11.93
CA ARG A 122 -10.40 -8.44 -12.89
C ARG A 122 -9.68 -9.67 -12.30
#